data_AF-A0A524HGI0-F1
#
_entry.id   AF-A0A524HGI0-F1
#
_cell.length_a   1.000
_cell.length_b   1.000
_cell.length_c   1.000
_cell.angle_alpha   90.00
_cell.angle_beta   90.00
_cell.angle_gamma   90.00
#
_symmetry.space_group_name_H-M   'P 1'
#
loop_
_entity.id
_entity.type
_entity.pdbx_description
1 polymer ?
#
loop_
_entity_poly.entity_id
_entity_poly.type
_entity_poly.pdbx_seq_one_letter_code
_entity_poly.pdbx_strand_id
1 'polypeptide(L)'
;MDLLRDFVDILLHLDTHLGQIIAEYGSWTYGILAAIIFCETGLVVTPFLPGDSLLFAAGAFAGIGSLDPILLGGLLVLAAVVGDSTNYWVGRYIGPRAFSGTIRFLKQDYLEQTHAFYARHGRKTVIL
;
A
#
# COMPACT_ATOMS: atom_id res chain seq x y z
N MET A 1 -0.95 15.26 -22.70
CA MET A 1 0.13 14.77 -21.82
C MET A 1 0.07 15.42 -20.44
N ASP A 2 -0.92 16.30 -20.21
CA ASP A 2 -1.10 17.04 -18.96
C ASP A 2 -1.94 16.26 -17.94
N LEU A 3 -2.99 15.58 -18.39
CA LEU A 3 -3.92 14.83 -17.52
C LEU A 3 -3.26 13.72 -16.68
N LEU A 4 -2.20 13.10 -17.21
CA LEU A 4 -1.42 12.07 -16.49
C LEU A 4 -0.46 12.69 -15.47
N ARG A 5 0.09 13.87 -15.76
CA ARG A 5 0.94 14.60 -14.82
C ARG A 5 0.11 15.21 -13.71
N ASP A 6 -1.02 15.83 -14.05
CA ASP A 6 -1.96 16.39 -13.09
C ASP A 6 -2.49 15.30 -12.16
N PHE A 7 -2.83 14.11 -12.68
CA PHE A 7 -3.23 12.97 -11.86
C PHE A 7 -2.12 12.50 -10.93
N VAL A 8 -0.87 12.44 -11.41
CA VAL A 8 0.29 12.06 -10.58
C VAL A 8 0.58 13.12 -9.52
N ASP A 9 0.44 14.41 -9.84
CA ASP A 9 0.68 15.51 -8.91
C ASP A 9 -0.37 15.54 -7.80
N ILE A 10 -1.65 15.35 -8.16
CA ILE A 10 -2.77 15.21 -7.21
C ILE A 10 -2.54 13.98 -6.31
N LEU A 11 -2.08 12.86 -6.88
CA LEU A 11 -1.85 11.62 -6.16
C LEU A 11 -0.63 11.70 -5.23
N LEU A 12 0.40 12.48 -5.59
CA LEU A 12 1.58 12.72 -4.77
C LEU A 12 1.37 13.78 -3.68
N HIS A 13 0.52 14.79 -3.91
CA HIS A 13 0.19 15.85 -2.96
C HIS A 13 -1.20 15.67 -2.33
N LEU A 14 -1.63 14.41 -2.19
CA LEU A 14 -2.99 14.08 -1.76
C LEU A 14 -3.28 14.54 -0.32
N ASP A 15 -2.24 14.76 0.50
CA ASP A 15 -2.29 15.36 1.83
C ASP A 15 -2.81 16.81 1.81
N THR A 16 -2.45 17.59 0.79
CA THR A 16 -2.92 18.98 0.62
C THR A 16 -4.32 19.06 0.01
N HIS A 17 -4.67 18.11 -0.87
CA HIS A 17 -6.02 18.02 -1.48
C HIS A 17 -7.03 17.31 -0.59
N LEU A 18 -6.59 16.61 0.46
CA LEU A 18 -7.44 15.89 1.42
C LEU A 18 -8.52 16.78 2.02
N GLY A 19 -8.20 18.05 2.33
CA GLY A 19 -9.17 19.01 2.83
C GLY A 19 -10.29 19.34 1.84
N GLN A 20 -9.95 19.42 0.54
CA GLN A 20 -10.95 19.63 -0.54
C GLN A 20 -11.79 18.37 -0.73
N ILE A 21 -11.17 17.19 -0.69
CA ILE A 21 -11.86 15.90 -0.79
C ILE A 21 -12.86 15.75 0.36
N ILE A 22 -12.47 16.07 1.60
CA ILE A 22 -13.38 16.02 2.76
C ILE A 22 -14.55 16.98 2.58
N ALA A 23 -14.29 18.21 2.12
CA ALA A 23 -15.32 19.23 1.94
C ALA A 23 -16.31 18.89 0.82
N GLU A 24 -15.85 18.26 -0.26
CA GLU A 24 -16.65 18.00 -1.46
C GLU A 24 -17.32 16.61 -1.45
N TYR A 25 -16.64 15.60 -0.87
CA TYR A 25 -17.07 14.20 -0.87
C TYR A 25 -17.63 13.72 0.47
N GLY A 26 -17.39 14.42 1.58
CA GLY A 26 -17.96 14.13 2.90
C GLY A 26 -17.77 12.66 3.29
N SER A 27 -18.88 11.90 3.39
CA SER A 27 -18.87 10.46 3.71
C SER A 27 -18.14 9.56 2.69
N TRP A 28 -17.96 10.00 1.44
CA TRP A 28 -17.22 9.23 0.44
C TRP A 28 -15.70 9.26 0.69
N THR A 29 -15.21 10.22 1.48
CA THR A 29 -13.80 10.33 1.89
C THR A 29 -13.31 9.05 2.56
N TYR A 30 -14.16 8.41 3.40
CA TYR A 30 -13.81 7.15 4.05
C TYR A 30 -13.48 6.06 3.03
N GLY A 31 -14.29 5.94 1.96
CA GLY A 31 -14.08 4.96 0.90
C GLY A 31 -12.85 5.28 0.05
N ILE A 32 -12.60 6.55 -0.25
CA ILE A 32 -11.42 7.00 -0.99
C ILE A 32 -10.14 6.66 -0.20
N LEU A 33 -10.09 7.03 1.07
CA LEU A 33 -8.96 6.72 1.95
C LEU A 33 -8.73 5.22 2.08
N ALA A 34 -9.80 4.44 2.29
CA ALA A 34 -9.71 2.99 2.34
C ALA A 34 -9.17 2.38 1.04
N ALA A 35 -9.61 2.88 -0.12
CA ALA A 35 -9.14 2.42 -1.42
C ALA A 35 -7.65 2.74 -1.64
N ILE A 36 -7.19 3.91 -1.20
CA ILE A 36 -5.78 4.31 -1.31
C ILE A 36 -4.89 3.41 -0.46
N ILE A 37 -5.24 3.21 0.82
CA ILE A 37 -4.47 2.34 1.74
C ILE A 37 -4.51 0.89 1.29
N PHE A 38 -5.65 0.43 0.79
CA PHE A 38 -5.74 -0.89 0.17
C PHE A 38 -4.84 -1.03 -1.05
N CYS A 39 -4.77 0.00 -1.90
CA CYS A 39 -3.88 -0.01 -3.07
C CYS A 39 -2.41 0.00 -2.66
N GLU A 40 -2.00 0.85 -1.73
CA GLU A 40 -0.61 0.94 -1.25
C GLU A 40 -0.12 -0.39 -0.64
N THR A 41 -0.93 -1.02 0.22
CA THR A 41 -0.57 -2.27 0.91
C THR A 41 -0.81 -3.52 0.06
N GLY A 42 -1.86 -3.51 -0.77
CA GLY A 42 -2.35 -4.67 -1.52
C GLY A 42 -1.76 -4.86 -2.91
N LEU A 43 -1.36 -3.78 -3.59
CA LEU A 43 -0.84 -3.85 -4.96
C LEU A 43 0.69 -3.79 -4.97
N VAL A 44 1.31 -4.87 -5.44
CA VAL A 44 2.77 -4.99 -5.61
C VAL A 44 3.38 -3.87 -6.48
N VAL A 45 2.59 -3.21 -7.33
CA VAL A 45 3.04 -2.21 -8.32
C VAL A 45 2.88 -0.76 -7.83
N THR A 46 2.11 -0.50 -6.77
CA THR A 46 1.79 0.86 -6.34
C THR A 46 2.34 1.25 -4.95
N PRO A 47 3.62 0.97 -4.60
CA PRO A 47 4.20 1.42 -3.33
C PRO A 47 4.53 2.93 -3.31
N PHE A 48 4.15 3.68 -4.35
CA PHE A 48 4.41 5.11 -4.47
C PHE A 48 3.27 6.00 -3.94
N LEU A 49 2.16 5.42 -3.48
CA LEU A 49 1.06 6.20 -2.91
C LEU A 49 1.45 6.69 -1.50
N PRO A 50 1.25 7.97 -1.16
CA PRO A 50 1.67 8.54 0.13
C PRO A 50 0.67 8.24 1.26
N GLY A 51 0.40 6.96 1.55
CA GLY A 51 -0.66 6.60 2.49
C GLY A 51 -0.37 6.91 3.94
N ASP A 52 0.89 6.86 4.38
CA ASP A 52 1.29 7.28 5.74
C ASP A 52 0.94 8.77 5.99
N SER A 53 1.26 9.64 5.03
CA SER A 53 0.94 11.06 5.10
C SER A 53 -0.58 11.31 5.08
N LEU A 54 -1.32 10.54 4.28
CA LEU A 54 -2.79 10.55 4.25
C LEU A 54 -3.41 10.11 5.57
N LEU A 55 -2.89 9.07 6.21
CA LEU A 55 -3.34 8.61 7.53
C LEU A 55 -3.15 9.72 8.57
N PHE A 56 -1.98 10.37 8.55
CA PHE A 56 -1.69 11.48 9.46
C PHE A 56 -2.64 12.66 9.26
N ALA A 57 -2.83 13.09 8.01
CA ALA A 57 -3.74 14.19 7.69
C ALA A 57 -5.20 13.84 8.01
N ALA A 58 -5.67 12.63 7.66
CA ALA A 58 -7.02 12.16 7.99
C ALA A 58 -7.25 12.09 9.52
N GLY A 59 -6.23 11.69 10.28
CA GLY A 59 -6.26 11.74 11.75
C GLY A 59 -6.36 13.15 12.30
N ALA A 60 -5.65 14.12 11.71
CA ALA A 60 -5.78 15.54 12.07
C ALA A 60 -7.21 16.07 11.79
N PHE A 61 -7.79 15.72 10.63
CA PHE A 61 -9.17 16.06 10.28
C PHE A 61 -10.21 15.40 11.20
N ALA A 62 -9.96 14.17 11.64
CA ALA A 62 -10.80 13.51 12.65
C ALA A 62 -10.71 14.22 14.01
N GLY A 63 -9.52 14.71 14.39
CA GLY A 63 -9.30 15.46 15.63
C GLY A 63 -10.05 16.81 15.70
N ILE A 64 -10.30 17.46 14.56
CA ILE A 64 -11.11 18.68 14.48
C ILE A 64 -12.61 18.41 14.25
N GLY A 65 -13.04 17.15 14.31
CA GLY A 65 -14.45 16.74 14.18
C GLY A 65 -14.99 16.68 12.75
N SER A 66 -14.12 16.72 11.74
CA SER A 66 -14.54 16.61 10.32
C SER A 66 -14.78 15.15 9.89
N LEU A 67 -14.19 14.20 10.60
CA LEU A 67 -14.33 12.76 10.38
C LEU A 67 -14.55 12.05 11.72
N ASP A 68 -15.30 10.95 11.72
CA ASP A 68 -15.46 10.09 12.89
C ASP A 68 -14.21 9.19 13.03
N PRO A 69 -13.45 9.32 14.14
CA PRO A 69 -12.18 8.61 14.30
C PRO A 69 -12.36 7.10 14.48
N ILE A 70 -13.49 6.64 15.03
CA ILE A 70 -13.73 5.21 15.28
C ILE A 70 -14.07 4.53 13.95
N LEU A 71 -14.95 5.14 13.17
CA LEU A 71 -15.33 4.65 11.83
C LEU A 71 -14.14 4.71 10.88
N LEU A 72 -13.40 5.83 10.87
CA LEU A 72 -12.19 5.97 10.07
C LEU A 72 -11.17 4.90 10.43
N GLY A 73 -10.82 4.79 11.73
CA GLY A 73 -9.84 3.82 12.20
C GLY A 73 -10.23 2.39 11.88
N GLY A 74 -11.48 2.01 12.14
CA GLY A 74 -11.99 0.68 11.84
C GLY A 74 -11.94 0.36 10.35
N LEU A 75 -12.34 1.29 9.50
CA LEU A 75 -12.32 1.10 8.04
C LEU A 75 -10.90 0.99 7.49
N LEU A 76 -9.97 1.85 7.95
CA LEU A 76 -8.59 1.83 7.49
C LEU A 76 -7.86 0.55 7.93
N VAL A 77 -8.10 0.06 9.15
CA VAL A 77 -7.57 -1.22 9.61
C VAL A 77 -8.09 -2.37 8.75
N LEU A 78 -9.39 -2.39 8.44
CA LEU A 78 -9.96 -3.41 7.55
C LEU A 78 -9.33 -3.33 6.15
N ALA A 79 -9.17 -2.13 5.60
CA ALA A 79 -8.55 -1.92 4.30
C ALA A 79 -7.09 -2.42 4.27
N ALA A 80 -6.31 -2.12 5.30
CA ALA A 80 -4.92 -2.56 5.43
C ALA A 80 -4.82 -4.09 5.56
N VAL A 81 -5.65 -4.72 6.42
CA VAL A 81 -5.65 -6.17 6.59
C VAL A 81 -6.04 -6.90 5.29
N VAL A 82 -7.04 -6.38 4.58
CA VAL A 82 -7.49 -6.94 3.30
C VAL A 82 -6.45 -6.71 2.21
N GLY A 83 -5.77 -5.55 2.21
CA GLY A 83 -4.65 -5.23 1.34
C GLY A 83 -3.49 -6.22 1.54
N ASP A 84 -2.96 -6.32 2.76
CA ASP A 84 -1.88 -7.24 3.11
C ASP A 84 -2.22 -8.70 2.80
N SER A 85 -3.46 -9.11 3.07
CA SER A 85 -3.92 -10.46 2.71
C SER A 85 -3.86 -10.66 1.19
N THR A 86 -4.36 -9.69 0.41
CA THR A 86 -4.33 -9.74 -1.05
C THR A 86 -2.89 -9.79 -1.56
N ASN A 87 -2.00 -8.94 -1.02
CA ASN A 87 -0.59 -8.91 -1.35
C ASN A 87 0.08 -10.26 -1.06
N TYR A 88 -0.20 -10.87 0.10
CA TYR A 88 0.29 -12.20 0.45
C TYR A 88 -0.18 -13.26 -0.55
N TRP A 89 -1.46 -13.27 -0.93
CA TRP A 89 -1.99 -14.22 -1.90
C TRP A 89 -1.38 -14.04 -3.28
N VAL A 90 -1.21 -12.80 -3.72
CA VAL A 90 -0.53 -12.46 -4.98
C VAL A 90 0.91 -12.96 -4.94
N GLY A 91 1.65 -12.67 -3.88
CA GLY A 91 3.02 -13.15 -3.69
C GLY A 91 3.11 -14.68 -3.62
N ARG A 92 2.16 -15.35 -2.97
CA ARG A 92 2.09 -16.81 -2.88
C ARG A 92 1.76 -17.47 -4.22
N TYR A 93 0.96 -16.84 -5.07
CA TYR A 93 0.60 -17.35 -6.38
C TYR A 93 1.69 -17.09 -7.43
N ILE A 94 2.29 -15.89 -7.40
CA ILE A 94 3.36 -15.50 -8.31
C ILE A 94 4.69 -16.15 -7.91
N GLY A 95 4.95 -16.33 -6.62
CA GLY A 95 6.19 -16.90 -6.08
C GLY A 95 6.62 -18.19 -6.80
N PRO A 96 5.82 -19.27 -6.78
CA PRO A 96 6.16 -20.53 -7.46
C PRO A 96 6.39 -20.38 -8.97
N ARG A 97 5.68 -19.47 -9.65
CA ARG A 97 5.88 -19.14 -11.08
C ARG A 97 7.11 -18.27 -11.34
N ALA A 98 7.55 -17.50 -10.35
CA ALA A 98 8.79 -16.75 -10.39
C ALA A 98 10.01 -17.68 -10.29
N PHE A 99 9.89 -18.75 -9.49
CA PHE A 99 10.91 -19.79 -9.38
C PHE A 99 11.02 -20.69 -10.62
N SER A 100 9.98 -20.81 -11.45
CA SER A 100 10.00 -21.66 -12.66
C SER A 100 10.80 -21.07 -13.85
N GLY A 101 11.54 -19.97 -13.65
CA GLY A 101 12.49 -19.44 -14.65
C GLY A 101 11.86 -18.68 -15.82
N THR A 102 10.55 -18.44 -15.80
CA THR A 102 9.82 -17.75 -16.89
C THR A 102 9.86 -16.23 -16.76
N ILE A 103 10.22 -15.70 -15.59
CA ILE A 103 10.26 -14.24 -15.36
C ILE A 103 11.64 -13.69 -15.71
N ARG A 104 11.74 -13.05 -16.89
CA ARG A 104 12.98 -12.50 -17.46
C ARG A 104 13.69 -11.47 -16.58
N PHE A 105 12.98 -10.87 -15.63
CA PHE A 105 13.52 -9.88 -14.68
C PHE A 105 14.08 -10.51 -13.38
N LEU A 106 13.81 -11.79 -13.11
CA LEU A 106 14.24 -12.44 -11.87
C LEU A 106 15.36 -13.43 -12.18
N LYS A 107 16.61 -13.07 -11.86
CA LYS A 107 17.77 -13.97 -12.04
C LYS A 107 17.73 -15.09 -11.01
N GLN A 108 17.67 -16.33 -11.50
CA GLN A 108 17.65 -17.53 -10.65
C GLN A 108 18.87 -17.63 -9.73
N ASP A 109 20.04 -17.14 -10.15
CA ASP A 109 21.27 -17.11 -9.34
C ASP A 109 21.10 -16.37 -8.00
N TYR A 110 20.32 -15.29 -7.97
CA TYR A 110 20.06 -14.57 -6.73
C TYR A 110 19.10 -15.34 -5.83
N LEU A 111 18.11 -16.04 -6.39
CA LEU A 111 17.19 -16.88 -5.63
C LEU A 111 17.92 -18.06 -4.97
N GLU A 112 18.84 -18.72 -5.67
CA GLU A 112 19.69 -19.78 -5.11
C GLU A 112 20.62 -19.25 -4.02
N GLN A 113 21.24 -18.08 -4.22
CA GLN A 113 22.04 -17.44 -3.19
C GLN A 113 21.22 -17.11 -1.94
N THR A 114 20.02 -16.56 -2.10
CA THR A 114 19.10 -16.28 -0.99
C THR A 114 18.71 -17.57 -0.28
N HIS A 115 18.37 -18.64 -1.00
CA HIS A 115 18.08 -19.97 -0.43
C HIS A 115 19.26 -20.53 0.37
N ALA A 116 20.48 -20.48 -0.20
CA ALA A 116 21.69 -20.94 0.47
C ALA A 116 22.00 -20.09 1.72
N PHE A 117 21.72 -18.80 1.69
CA PHE A 117 21.91 -17.89 2.81
C PHE A 117 20.90 -18.16 3.95
N TYR A 118 19.63 -18.35 3.61
CA TYR A 118 18.58 -18.77 4.55
C TYR A 118 18.85 -20.17 5.12
N ALA A 119 19.38 -21.10 4.32
CA ALA A 119 19.75 -22.43 4.81
C ALA A 119 20.92 -22.39 5.80
N ARG A 120 21.89 -21.49 5.62
CA ARG A 120 23.04 -21.33 6.52
C ARG A 120 22.72 -20.57 7.81
N HIS A 121 21.89 -19.53 7.76
CA HIS A 121 21.64 -18.63 8.89
C HIS A 121 20.25 -18.78 9.52
N GLY A 122 19.36 -19.57 8.90
CA GLY A 122 18.01 -19.86 9.40
C GLY A 122 17.19 -18.60 9.64
N ARG A 123 16.34 -18.60 10.67
CA ARG A 123 15.48 -17.45 11.03
C ARG A 123 16.24 -16.15 11.35
N LYS A 124 17.56 -16.20 11.57
CA LYS A 124 18.38 -15.01 11.85
C LYS A 124 18.64 -14.16 10.60
N THR A 125 18.43 -14.71 9.40
CA THR A 125 18.61 -14.02 8.12
C THR A 125 17.72 -12.79 7.93
N VAL A 126 16.57 -12.70 8.60
CA VAL A 126 15.67 -11.54 8.47
C VAL A 126 16.22 -10.31 9.20
N ILE A 127 17.16 -10.48 10.12
CA ILE A 127 17.71 -9.43 10.99
C ILE A 127 19.16 -9.06 10.59
N LEU A 128 19.82 -9.90 9.78
CA LEU A 128 21.24 -9.82 9.39
C LEU A 128 21.39 -9.26 7.98
#